data_AF-A0A292S3M5-F1
#
_entry.id   AF-A0A292S3M5-F1
#
_cell.length_a   1.000
_cell.length_b   1.000
_cell.length_c   1.000
_cell.angle_alpha   90.00
_cell.angle_beta   90.00
_cell.angle_gamma   90.00
#
_symmetry.space_group_name_H-M   'P 1'
#
loop_
_entity.id
_entity.type
_entity.pdbx_description
1 polymer ?
#
loop_
_entity_poly.entity_id
_entity_poly.type
_entity_poly.pdbx_seq_one_letter_code
_entity_poly.pdbx_strand_id
1 'polypeptide(L)'
;MKKLKGFTLAEGLITLTICGIVAVVALPGLMAKRDIVEHHAHLQKAYAELNDFASYFQADHSMTASEYYRINGSTEFYKEFGDYLATMSKVSDWRHDSDSSVTKPYDFYTLKTHAKQNWPCDTTGIRSDSLGRLISFDDAPKEGYNGPRICIDTNGQKGPNTFGIDIFSFLFTVDGEVIPDGQEHPKNWYGGQGIAWEAGAIKGAANCYNHVQGINCAYYAINDISPLDSSRTYWEDYIGRKDYQK
;
A
#
# COMPACT_ATOMS: atom_id res chain seq x y z
N MET A 1 -16.01 64.28 -1.33
CA MET A 1 -16.28 63.03 -0.58
C MET A 1 -16.58 61.92 -1.59
N LYS A 2 -15.74 60.88 -1.70
CA LYS A 2 -16.01 59.74 -2.59
C LYS A 2 -17.08 58.85 -1.93
N LYS A 3 -18.25 58.70 -2.56
CA LYS A 3 -19.26 57.72 -2.14
C LYS A 3 -18.71 56.31 -2.39
N LEU A 4 -18.41 55.57 -1.32
CA LEU A 4 -18.20 54.13 -1.40
C LEU A 4 -19.58 53.48 -1.58
N LYS A 5 -19.80 52.83 -2.74
CA LYS A 5 -21.00 52.01 -2.96
C LYS A 5 -20.79 50.69 -2.19
N GLY A 6 -21.54 50.48 -1.13
CA GLY A 6 -21.59 49.19 -0.43
C GLY A 6 -22.48 48.20 -1.17
N PHE A 7 -22.12 46.91 -1.11
CA PHE A 7 -22.94 45.83 -1.63
C PHE A 7 -24.31 45.79 -0.92
N THR A 8 -25.38 45.51 -1.68
CA THR A 8 -26.70 45.34 -1.06
C THR A 8 -26.79 43.98 -0.35
N LEU A 9 -27.65 43.87 0.67
CA LEU A 9 -27.88 42.59 1.37
C LEU A 9 -28.29 41.48 0.40
N ALA A 10 -29.13 41.81 -0.59
CA ALA A 10 -29.58 40.86 -1.62
C ALA A 10 -28.42 40.38 -2.52
N GLU A 11 -27.52 41.29 -2.90
CA GLU A 11 -26.33 40.96 -3.69
C GLU A 11 -25.35 40.07 -2.91
N GLY A 12 -25.19 40.32 -1.60
CA GLY A 12 -24.44 39.44 -0.70
C GLY A 12 -25.08 38.06 -0.55
N LEU A 13 -26.41 37.96 -0.42
CA LEU A 13 -27.11 36.68 -0.30
C LEU A 13 -27.00 35.84 -1.58
N ILE A 14 -27.17 36.47 -2.76
CA ILE A 14 -27.09 35.77 -4.04
C ILE A 14 -25.65 35.26 -4.27
N THR A 15 -24.63 36.07 -3.97
CA THR A 15 -23.22 35.64 -4.12
C THR A 15 -22.87 34.48 -3.18
N LEU A 16 -23.26 34.55 -1.90
CA LEU A 16 -23.04 33.44 -0.96
C LEU A 16 -23.78 32.17 -1.36
N THR A 17 -25.00 32.31 -1.89
CA THR A 17 -25.79 31.17 -2.39
C THR A 17 -25.11 30.50 -3.58
N ILE A 18 -24.66 31.29 -4.57
CA ILE A 18 -23.96 30.77 -5.75
C ILE A 18 -22.64 30.11 -5.35
N CYS A 19 -21.83 30.75 -4.49
CA CYS A 19 -20.60 30.16 -4.00
C CYS A 19 -20.85 28.85 -3.23
N GLY A 20 -21.91 28.78 -2.42
CA GLY A 20 -22.32 27.56 -1.72
C GLY A 20 -22.66 26.42 -2.68
N ILE A 21 -23.47 26.68 -3.70
CA ILE A 21 -23.85 25.68 -4.71
C ILE A 21 -22.63 25.19 -5.49
N VAL A 22 -21.79 26.12 -5.97
CA VAL A 22 -20.59 25.77 -6.75
C VAL A 22 -19.60 24.98 -5.90
N ALA A 23 -19.39 25.36 -4.63
CA ALA A 23 -18.50 24.64 -3.73
C ALA A 23 -19.00 23.20 -3.47
N VAL A 24 -20.29 23.00 -3.24
CA VAL A 24 -20.87 21.66 -3.01
C VAL A 24 -20.68 20.75 -4.23
N VAL A 25 -20.81 21.29 -5.45
CA VAL A 25 -20.63 20.50 -6.69
C VAL A 25 -19.15 20.23 -6.98
N ALA A 26 -18.25 21.16 -6.70
CA ALA A 26 -16.84 21.06 -7.06
C ALA A 26 -15.96 20.34 -6.02
N LEU A 27 -16.25 20.50 -4.72
CA LEU A 27 -15.41 19.98 -3.63
C LEU A 27 -15.25 18.45 -3.68
N PRO A 28 -16.30 17.64 -3.86
CA PRO A 28 -16.14 16.19 -3.86
C PRO A 28 -15.24 15.70 -5.01
N GLY A 29 -15.38 16.27 -6.21
CA GLY A 29 -14.58 15.88 -7.37
C GLY A 29 -13.11 16.30 -7.26
N LEU A 30 -12.84 17.49 -6.71
CA LEU A 30 -11.47 17.95 -6.47
C LEU A 30 -10.80 17.15 -5.36
N MET A 31 -11.51 16.86 -4.27
CA MET A 31 -11.00 16.06 -3.15
C MET A 31 -10.70 14.63 -3.60
N ALA A 32 -11.62 13.96 -4.30
CA ALA A 32 -11.38 12.62 -4.83
C ALA A 32 -10.17 12.58 -5.79
N LYS A 33 -10.00 13.58 -6.66
CA LYS A 33 -8.83 13.66 -7.55
C LYS A 33 -7.54 13.91 -6.77
N ARG A 34 -7.58 14.76 -5.74
CA ARG A 34 -6.43 15.00 -4.86
C ARG A 34 -6.04 13.71 -4.12
N ASP A 35 -7.00 13.00 -3.54
CA ASP A 35 -6.75 11.79 -2.76
C ASP A 35 -6.06 10.73 -3.62
N ILE A 36 -6.51 10.53 -4.87
CA ILE A 36 -5.87 9.61 -5.83
C ILE A 36 -4.40 9.99 -6.08
N VAL A 37 -4.12 11.28 -6.31
CA VAL A 37 -2.75 11.76 -6.53
C VAL A 37 -1.90 11.58 -5.28
N GLU A 38 -2.47 11.81 -4.10
CA GLU A 38 -1.80 11.65 -2.81
C GLU A 38 -1.44 10.18 -2.55
N HIS A 39 -2.38 9.25 -2.75
CA HIS A 39 -2.13 7.81 -2.63
C HIS A 39 -1.06 7.31 -3.62
N HIS A 40 -1.13 7.76 -4.88
CA HIS A 40 -0.12 7.43 -5.88
C HIS A 40 1.28 7.91 -5.44
N ALA A 41 1.40 9.15 -4.95
CA ALA A 41 2.66 9.69 -4.47
C ALA A 41 3.20 8.93 -3.24
N HIS A 42 2.32 8.58 -2.29
CA HIS A 42 2.71 7.78 -1.12
C HIS A 42 3.21 6.40 -1.51
N LEU A 43 2.55 5.75 -2.48
CA LEU A 43 2.98 4.45 -3.01
C LEU A 43 4.35 4.54 -3.68
N GLN A 44 4.55 5.50 -4.59
CA GLN A 44 5.83 5.68 -5.29
C GLN A 44 6.96 5.93 -4.30
N LYS A 45 6.72 6.76 -3.29
CA LYS A 45 7.69 7.01 -2.22
C LYS A 45 8.03 5.75 -1.45
N ALA A 46 7.03 4.96 -1.05
CA ALA A 46 7.26 3.69 -0.37
C ALA A 46 8.10 2.73 -1.21
N TYR A 47 7.77 2.58 -2.49
CA TYR A 47 8.51 1.70 -3.38
C TYR A 47 9.96 2.15 -3.61
N ALA A 48 10.20 3.45 -3.75
CA ALA A 48 11.55 4.00 -3.88
C ALA A 48 12.39 3.73 -2.63
N GLU A 49 11.85 4.02 -1.44
CA GLU A 49 12.58 3.82 -0.18
C GLU A 49 12.86 2.34 0.13
N LEU A 50 12.00 1.42 -0.30
CA LEU A 50 12.26 -0.02 -0.21
C LEU A 50 13.42 -0.46 -1.11
N ASN A 51 13.51 0.08 -2.33
CA ASN A 51 14.63 -0.18 -3.23
C ASN A 51 15.94 0.45 -2.72
N ASP A 52 15.88 1.64 -2.14
CA ASP A 52 17.01 2.27 -1.47
C ASP A 52 17.51 1.41 -0.31
N PHE A 53 16.60 0.88 0.51
CA PHE A 53 16.94 -0.06 1.58
C PHE A 53 17.60 -1.34 1.04
N ALA A 54 17.03 -1.98 0.02
CA ALA A 54 17.59 -3.21 -0.54
C ALA A 54 19.01 -2.99 -1.09
N SER A 55 19.23 -1.85 -1.77
CA SER A 55 20.54 -1.45 -2.28
C SER A 55 21.54 -1.19 -1.16
N TYR A 56 21.13 -0.44 -0.13
CA TYR A 56 21.95 -0.20 1.07
C TYR A 56 22.32 -1.51 1.76
N PHE A 57 21.34 -2.39 1.97
CA PHE A 57 21.51 -3.65 2.67
C PHE A 57 22.51 -4.56 1.96
N GLN A 58 22.40 -4.66 0.63
CA GLN A 58 23.32 -5.45 -0.17
C GLN A 58 24.75 -4.91 -0.11
N ALA A 59 24.93 -3.60 -0.08
CA ALA A 59 26.23 -2.96 0.04
C ALA A 59 26.88 -3.18 1.42
N ASP A 60 26.09 -3.14 2.49
CA ASP A 60 26.58 -3.25 3.88
C ASP A 60 26.86 -4.72 4.28
N HIS A 61 25.95 -5.63 3.96
CA HIS A 61 26.03 -7.05 4.38
C HIS A 61 26.69 -7.96 3.35
N SER A 62 26.99 -7.47 2.14
CA SER A 62 27.47 -8.28 1.01
C SER A 62 26.55 -9.47 0.67
N MET A 63 25.27 -9.37 1.01
CA MET A 63 24.21 -10.35 0.72
C MET A 63 22.87 -9.65 0.51
N THR A 64 21.97 -10.28 -0.22
CA THR A 64 20.65 -9.68 -0.45
C THR A 64 19.79 -9.70 0.82
N ALA A 65 18.89 -8.72 0.93
CA ALA A 65 17.87 -8.69 2.00
C ALA A 65 17.07 -10.01 2.06
N SER A 66 16.79 -10.60 0.89
CA SER A 66 16.09 -11.87 0.75
C SER A 66 16.86 -13.04 1.39
N GLU A 67 18.14 -13.18 1.06
CA GLU A 67 18.99 -14.23 1.59
C GLU A 67 19.24 -14.06 3.08
N TYR A 68 19.46 -12.82 3.54
CA TYR A 68 19.65 -12.53 4.95
C TYR A 68 18.43 -12.93 5.77
N TYR A 69 17.22 -12.55 5.33
CA TYR A 69 15.99 -12.90 6.04
C TYR A 69 15.81 -14.41 6.14
N ARG A 70 16.12 -15.14 5.06
CA ARG A 70 16.04 -16.60 5.06
C ARG A 70 16.99 -17.26 6.06
N ILE A 71 18.22 -16.74 6.18
CA ILE A 71 19.27 -17.32 7.04
C ILE A 71 19.07 -16.95 8.51
N ASN A 72 18.83 -15.66 8.77
CA ASN A 72 18.81 -15.10 10.13
C ASN A 72 17.39 -14.99 10.72
N GLY A 73 16.37 -15.10 9.88
CA GLY A 73 14.97 -15.00 10.28
C GLY A 73 14.48 -13.55 10.45
N SER A 74 13.19 -13.44 10.74
CA SER A 74 12.47 -12.17 10.79
C SER A 74 12.93 -11.24 11.91
N THR A 75 13.31 -11.80 13.07
CA THR A 75 13.73 -11.00 14.23
C THR A 75 14.99 -10.19 13.97
N GLU A 76 16.01 -10.77 13.35
CA GLU A 76 17.27 -10.06 13.07
C GLU A 76 17.09 -9.10 11.90
N PHE A 77 16.42 -9.53 10.83
CA PHE A 77 16.14 -8.63 9.70
C PHE A 77 15.32 -7.40 10.12
N TYR A 78 14.36 -7.58 11.03
CA TYR A 78 13.57 -6.48 11.55
C TYR A 78 14.42 -5.43 12.29
N LYS A 79 15.50 -5.83 12.97
CA LYS A 79 16.42 -4.87 13.61
C LYS A 79 17.15 -4.06 12.55
N GLU A 80 17.73 -4.71 11.55
CA GLU A 80 18.43 -4.03 10.45
C GLU A 80 17.51 -3.06 9.70
N PHE A 81 16.28 -3.49 9.39
CA PHE A 81 15.28 -2.65 8.75
C PHE A 81 14.86 -1.46 9.64
N GLY A 82 14.68 -1.71 10.94
CA GLY A 82 14.35 -0.67 11.91
C GLY A 82 15.46 0.35 12.11
N ASP A 83 16.71 -0.10 12.13
CA ASP A 83 17.91 0.74 12.26
C ASP A 83 18.08 1.62 11.01
N TYR A 84 17.86 1.08 9.81
CA TYR A 84 17.88 1.85 8.57
C TYR A 84 16.82 2.96 8.56
N LEU A 85 15.58 2.66 8.94
CA LEU A 85 14.51 3.66 9.00
C LEU A 85 14.66 4.62 10.20
N ALA A 86 15.55 4.31 11.15
CA ALA A 86 15.83 5.06 12.39
C ALA A 86 14.61 5.40 13.27
N THR A 87 13.40 4.91 12.93
CA THR A 87 12.13 5.41 13.47
C THR A 87 10.97 4.41 13.40
N MET A 88 11.22 3.11 13.62
CA MET A 88 10.14 2.12 13.71
C MET A 88 9.55 2.05 15.13
N SER A 89 8.24 2.26 15.24
CA SER A 89 7.48 2.18 16.49
C SER A 89 6.47 1.03 16.47
N LYS A 90 6.21 0.45 17.64
CA LYS A 90 5.23 -0.64 17.77
C LYS A 90 3.80 -0.10 17.71
N VAL A 91 3.00 -0.64 16.78
CA VAL A 91 1.55 -0.37 16.70
C VAL A 91 0.75 -1.52 17.29
N SER A 92 0.98 -2.74 16.83
CA SER A 92 0.37 -3.95 17.40
C SER A 92 1.26 -5.17 17.17
N ASP A 93 1.23 -6.14 18.08
CA ASP A 93 1.84 -7.45 17.83
C ASP A 93 0.89 -8.42 17.11
N TRP A 94 -0.30 -7.94 16.73
CA TRP A 94 -1.29 -8.74 16.03
C TRP A 94 -0.74 -9.27 14.70
N ARG A 95 -1.02 -10.54 14.46
CA ARG A 95 -0.73 -11.38 13.31
C ARG A 95 -1.98 -12.18 12.96
N HIS A 96 -2.03 -12.78 11.77
CA HIS A 96 -3.20 -13.54 11.32
C HIS A 96 -3.61 -14.66 12.28
N ASP A 97 -2.62 -15.32 12.89
CA ASP A 97 -2.77 -16.44 13.82
C ASP A 97 -2.79 -16.02 15.30
N SER A 98 -2.79 -14.71 15.58
CA SER A 98 -2.73 -14.23 16.95
C SER A 98 -3.92 -14.67 17.79
N ASP A 99 -3.64 -14.96 19.06
CA ASP A 99 -4.67 -15.19 20.06
C ASP A 99 -5.61 -13.98 20.16
N SER A 100 -6.87 -14.25 20.53
CA SER A 100 -7.93 -13.24 20.71
C SER A 100 -7.58 -12.09 21.67
N SER A 101 -6.59 -12.28 22.56
CA SER A 101 -6.08 -11.25 23.46
C SER A 101 -5.24 -10.17 22.77
N VAL A 102 -4.71 -10.44 21.57
CA VAL A 102 -3.94 -9.46 20.80
C VAL A 102 -4.90 -8.68 19.90
N THR A 103 -4.94 -7.35 20.08
CA THR A 103 -5.91 -6.52 19.36
C THR A 103 -5.38 -6.11 17.98
N LYS A 104 -6.17 -6.41 16.95
CA LYS A 104 -5.97 -5.90 15.58
C LYS A 104 -6.08 -4.37 15.61
N PRO A 105 -5.13 -3.62 15.02
CA PRO A 105 -5.07 -2.16 15.21
C PRO A 105 -6.22 -1.41 14.51
N TYR A 106 -6.71 -1.93 13.37
CA TYR A 106 -7.82 -1.37 12.61
C TYR A 106 -8.32 -2.41 11.59
N ASP A 107 -9.45 -2.14 10.93
CA ASP A 107 -10.00 -3.01 9.89
C ASP A 107 -9.38 -2.73 8.51
N PHE A 108 -9.13 -3.81 7.77
CA PHE A 108 -8.65 -3.78 6.38
C PHE A 108 -9.78 -4.21 5.45
N TYR A 109 -9.82 -3.64 4.25
CA TYR A 109 -10.91 -3.86 3.31
C TYR A 109 -10.45 -4.36 1.95
N THR A 110 -11.22 -5.26 1.36
CA THR A 110 -11.04 -5.70 -0.02
C THR A 110 -11.43 -4.59 -1.00
N LEU A 111 -10.74 -4.51 -2.15
CA LEU A 111 -11.00 -3.46 -3.14
C LEU A 111 -12.42 -3.56 -3.73
N LYS A 112 -12.79 -4.73 -4.24
CA LYS A 112 -14.03 -4.93 -5.01
C LYS A 112 -15.29 -4.93 -4.16
N THR A 113 -15.30 -5.72 -3.08
CA THR A 113 -16.50 -5.93 -2.26
C THR A 113 -16.53 -5.07 -0.99
N HIS A 114 -15.44 -4.38 -0.66
CA HIS A 114 -15.28 -3.65 0.60
C HIS A 114 -15.59 -4.53 1.83
N ALA A 115 -15.28 -5.82 1.72
CA ALA A 115 -15.43 -6.77 2.81
C ALA A 115 -14.27 -6.64 3.77
N LYS A 116 -14.51 -6.88 5.07
CA LYS A 116 -13.43 -6.96 6.06
C LYS A 116 -12.52 -8.12 5.72
N GLN A 117 -11.22 -7.90 5.84
CA GLN A 117 -10.20 -8.89 5.54
C GLN A 117 -9.06 -8.85 6.57
N ASN A 118 -8.31 -9.94 6.63
CA ASN A 118 -7.10 -10.04 7.45
C ASN A 118 -5.88 -9.45 6.73
N TRP A 119 -4.92 -8.99 7.52
CA TRP A 119 -3.64 -8.52 7.01
C TRP A 119 -2.90 -9.67 6.31
N PRO A 120 -2.22 -9.44 5.17
CA PRO A 120 -1.66 -10.54 4.38
C PRO A 120 -0.33 -11.08 4.92
N CYS A 121 0.47 -10.25 5.59
CA CYS A 121 1.79 -10.61 6.12
C CYS A 121 1.72 -10.91 7.62
N ASP A 122 1.93 -12.14 8.05
CA ASP A 122 1.60 -12.58 9.40
C ASP A 122 2.80 -13.00 10.26
N THR A 123 4.02 -12.98 9.74
CA THR A 123 5.20 -13.37 10.51
C THR A 123 5.59 -12.32 11.55
N THR A 124 5.48 -11.03 11.25
CA THR A 124 5.78 -9.95 12.19
C THR A 124 4.54 -9.18 12.61
N GLY A 125 4.58 -8.57 13.80
CA GLY A 125 3.57 -7.58 14.18
C GLY A 125 3.63 -6.34 13.29
N ILE A 126 2.58 -5.51 13.38
CA ILE A 126 2.46 -4.27 12.63
C ILE A 126 3.21 -3.14 13.35
N ARG A 127 3.97 -2.37 12.56
CA ARG A 127 4.87 -1.33 13.05
C ARG A 127 4.67 -0.06 12.23
N SER A 128 4.91 1.10 12.82
CA SER A 128 4.81 2.39 12.14
C SER A 128 6.18 2.99 11.95
N ASP A 129 6.45 3.56 10.79
CA ASP A 129 7.61 4.43 10.59
C ASP A 129 7.33 5.89 10.99
N SER A 130 8.30 6.79 10.80
CA SER A 130 8.15 8.23 11.06
C SER A 130 7.16 8.96 10.13
N LEU A 131 6.84 8.38 8.97
CA LEU A 131 5.84 8.92 8.05
C LEU A 131 4.42 8.47 8.39
N GLY A 132 4.28 7.56 9.37
CA GLY A 132 3.00 7.00 9.79
C GLY A 132 2.53 5.81 8.95
N ARG A 133 3.40 5.27 8.07
CA ARG A 133 3.13 4.08 7.27
C ARG A 133 3.18 2.85 8.14
N LEU A 134 2.33 1.86 7.85
CA LEU A 134 2.28 0.64 8.64
C LEU A 134 2.89 -0.53 7.88
N ILE A 135 3.86 -1.19 8.49
CA ILE A 135 4.70 -2.20 7.85
C ILE A 135 4.67 -3.50 8.65
N SER A 136 4.63 -4.62 7.94
CA SER A 136 4.98 -5.94 8.50
C SER A 136 5.57 -6.85 7.41
N PHE A 137 6.17 -7.96 7.85
CA PHE A 137 6.79 -8.96 7.00
C PHE A 137 6.10 -10.32 7.12
N ASP A 138 6.17 -11.07 6.04
CA ASP A 138 5.62 -12.41 5.88
C ASP A 138 6.67 -13.50 6.13
N ASP A 139 6.31 -14.76 5.91
CA ASP A 139 7.20 -15.90 6.08
C ASP A 139 8.53 -15.79 5.32
N ALA A 140 9.53 -16.52 5.81
CA ALA A 140 10.82 -16.61 5.13
C ALA A 140 10.68 -17.29 3.75
N PRO A 141 11.37 -16.79 2.72
CA PRO A 141 11.32 -17.41 1.40
C PRO A 141 11.97 -18.78 1.38
N LYS A 142 11.56 -19.62 0.41
CA LYS A 142 12.29 -20.86 0.08
C LYS A 142 13.65 -20.52 -0.49
N GLU A 143 14.63 -21.40 -0.29
CA GLU A 143 15.98 -21.20 -0.81
C GLU A 143 15.99 -20.97 -2.33
N GLY A 144 16.65 -19.89 -2.75
CA GLY A 144 16.74 -19.49 -4.15
C GLY A 144 15.47 -18.84 -4.73
N TYR A 145 14.48 -18.52 -3.90
CA TYR A 145 13.27 -17.79 -4.29
C TYR A 145 13.17 -16.43 -3.59
N ASN A 146 12.45 -15.51 -4.24
CA ASN A 146 12.18 -14.17 -3.75
C ASN A 146 11.29 -14.17 -2.50
N GLY A 147 11.54 -13.19 -1.64
CA GLY A 147 10.89 -12.92 -0.36
C GLY A 147 11.90 -12.33 0.61
N PRO A 148 11.54 -11.98 1.85
CA PRO A 148 10.19 -12.05 2.38
C PRO A 148 9.26 -11.08 1.64
N ARG A 149 7.96 -11.31 1.76
CA ARG A 149 6.97 -10.31 1.40
C ARG A 149 6.93 -9.25 2.49
N ILE A 150 6.90 -7.98 2.08
CA ILE A 150 6.60 -6.83 2.93
C ILE A 150 5.22 -6.31 2.57
N CYS A 151 4.36 -6.16 3.58
CA CYS A 151 3.06 -5.53 3.46
C CYS A 151 3.14 -4.13 4.04
N ILE A 152 2.68 -3.15 3.29
CA ILE A 152 2.72 -1.74 3.68
C ILE A 152 1.36 -1.09 3.48
N ASP A 153 0.88 -0.42 4.52
CA ASP A 153 -0.10 0.64 4.42
C ASP A 153 0.65 1.97 4.27
N THR A 154 0.42 2.65 3.15
CA THR A 154 1.18 3.82 2.72
C THR A 154 0.70 5.13 3.36
N ASN A 155 -0.46 5.16 4.02
CA ASN A 155 -1.01 6.35 4.67
C ASN A 155 -1.44 6.12 6.13
N GLY A 156 -1.27 4.90 6.64
CA GLY A 156 -1.34 4.59 8.06
C GLY A 156 -2.67 3.96 8.46
N GLN A 157 -3.30 4.46 9.52
CA GLN A 157 -4.69 4.06 9.86
C GLN A 157 -5.72 5.00 9.22
N LYS A 158 -5.25 6.00 8.47
CA LYS A 158 -6.11 6.94 7.76
C LYS A 158 -6.76 6.16 6.63
N GLY A 159 -8.08 6.20 6.55
CA GLY A 159 -8.79 5.50 5.48
C GLY A 159 -8.28 5.86 4.08
N PRO A 160 -8.58 5.03 3.07
CA PRO A 160 -9.60 3.98 3.10
C PRO A 160 -9.20 2.61 3.69
N ASN A 161 -7.95 2.36 4.08
CA ASN A 161 -7.45 1.07 4.59
C ASN A 161 -7.83 -0.10 3.67
N THR A 162 -7.68 0.09 2.36
CA THR A 162 -8.17 -0.78 1.29
C THR A 162 -7.02 -1.27 0.42
N PHE A 163 -6.96 -2.58 0.23
CA PHE A 163 -5.98 -3.20 -0.66
C PHE A 163 -6.05 -2.62 -2.07
N GLY A 164 -4.88 -2.28 -2.63
CA GLY A 164 -4.78 -1.67 -3.95
C GLY A 164 -5.05 -0.16 -3.98
N ILE A 165 -5.37 0.49 -2.87
CA ILE A 165 -5.45 1.96 -2.79
C ILE A 165 -4.35 2.51 -1.90
N ASP A 166 -4.27 2.04 -0.66
CA ASP A 166 -3.26 2.44 0.32
C ASP A 166 -2.49 1.25 0.90
N ILE A 167 -3.07 0.05 0.88
CA ILE A 167 -2.40 -1.19 1.30
C ILE A 167 -1.86 -1.96 0.08
N PHE A 168 -0.55 -2.23 0.09
CA PHE A 168 0.17 -2.91 -0.97
C PHE A 168 1.18 -3.92 -0.41
N SER A 169 1.69 -4.80 -1.26
CA SER A 169 2.79 -5.69 -0.89
C SER A 169 3.86 -5.79 -1.97
N PHE A 170 5.07 -6.08 -1.52
CA PHE A 170 6.29 -6.17 -2.32
C PHE A 170 7.12 -7.38 -1.89
N LEU A 171 8.03 -7.82 -2.75
CA LEU A 171 8.96 -8.92 -2.51
C LEU A 171 10.39 -8.42 -2.62
N PHE A 172 11.21 -8.74 -1.61
CA PHE A 172 12.67 -8.64 -1.76
C PHE A 172 13.15 -9.74 -2.70
N THR A 173 14.02 -9.41 -3.65
CA THR A 173 14.52 -10.38 -4.62
C THR A 173 15.86 -10.95 -4.20
N VAL A 174 16.16 -12.15 -4.70
CA VAL A 174 17.49 -12.75 -4.59
C VAL A 174 18.55 -12.02 -5.43
N ASP A 175 18.13 -11.04 -6.25
CA ASP A 175 19.01 -10.21 -7.07
C ASP A 175 19.39 -8.88 -6.38
N GLY A 176 18.80 -8.60 -5.20
CA GLY A 176 19.10 -7.41 -4.41
C GLY A 176 18.14 -6.23 -4.64
N GLU A 177 17.03 -6.46 -5.30
CA GLU A 177 16.01 -5.45 -5.61
C GLU A 177 14.72 -5.68 -4.81
N VAL A 178 13.76 -4.76 -4.96
CA VAL A 178 12.38 -4.95 -4.49
C VAL A 178 11.45 -4.89 -5.69
N ILE A 179 10.58 -5.89 -5.82
CA ILE A 179 9.55 -5.93 -6.87
C ILE A 179 8.16 -5.85 -6.27
N PRO A 180 7.21 -5.14 -6.90
CA PRO A 180 5.83 -5.14 -6.44
C PRO A 180 5.17 -6.50 -6.68
N ASP A 181 4.28 -6.90 -5.77
CA ASP A 181 3.46 -8.08 -6.00
C ASP A 181 2.62 -7.94 -7.27
N GLY A 182 2.54 -9.04 -8.02
CA GLY A 182 1.96 -9.09 -9.36
C GLY A 182 3.00 -8.98 -10.48
N GLN A 183 4.24 -8.55 -10.19
CA GLN A 183 5.34 -8.60 -11.15
C GLN A 183 5.84 -10.05 -11.33
N GLU A 184 6.05 -10.47 -12.58
CA GLU A 184 6.67 -11.77 -12.86
C GLU A 184 8.18 -11.72 -12.61
N HIS A 185 8.72 -12.81 -12.06
CA HIS A 185 10.15 -12.96 -11.85
C HIS A 185 10.52 -14.45 -11.88
N PRO A 186 11.64 -14.87 -12.50
CA PRO A 186 12.04 -16.28 -12.57
C PRO A 186 12.20 -16.95 -11.20
N LYS A 187 12.47 -16.16 -10.17
CA LYS A 187 12.66 -16.59 -8.78
C LYS A 187 11.44 -16.36 -7.90
N ASN A 188 10.28 -16.04 -8.47
CA ASN A 188 9.03 -16.03 -7.70
C ASN A 188 8.54 -17.45 -7.48
N TRP A 189 8.26 -17.79 -6.22
CA TRP A 189 7.61 -19.06 -5.87
C TRP A 189 6.09 -18.91 -5.90
N TYR A 190 5.42 -19.62 -6.80
CA TYR A 190 3.95 -19.58 -6.94
C TYR A 190 3.24 -20.76 -6.28
N GLY A 191 3.97 -21.61 -5.55
CA GLY A 191 3.39 -22.77 -4.86
C GLY A 191 2.77 -22.43 -3.51
N GLY A 192 3.06 -21.23 -2.95
CA GLY A 192 2.39 -20.72 -1.76
C GLY A 192 1.01 -20.18 -2.10
N GLN A 193 0.08 -20.22 -1.14
CA GLN A 193 -1.25 -19.61 -1.31
C GLN A 193 -1.23 -18.07 -1.21
N GLY A 194 -0.04 -17.47 -1.03
CA GLY A 194 0.21 -16.02 -1.11
C GLY A 194 -0.38 -15.22 0.05
N ILE A 195 -0.84 -15.88 1.12
CA ILE A 195 -1.42 -15.28 2.31
C ILE A 195 -1.06 -16.19 3.49
N ALA A 196 -0.53 -15.65 4.59
CA ALA A 196 -0.57 -16.23 5.95
C ALA A 196 -0.31 -17.75 6.14
N TRP A 197 0.55 -18.37 5.32
CA TRP A 197 0.82 -19.82 5.38
C TRP A 197 2.23 -20.16 4.90
N GLU A 198 2.54 -19.80 3.66
CA GLU A 198 3.86 -20.01 3.07
C GLU A 198 4.22 -18.79 2.22
N ALA A 199 5.47 -18.37 2.35
CA ALA A 199 6.08 -17.36 1.49
C ALA A 199 5.86 -17.73 0.00
N GLY A 200 5.34 -16.77 -0.75
CA GLY A 200 5.10 -16.93 -2.18
C GLY A 200 4.63 -15.66 -2.85
N ALA A 201 4.67 -15.66 -4.17
CA ALA A 201 4.13 -14.62 -5.04
C ALA A 201 2.78 -15.05 -5.61
N ILE A 202 1.96 -14.07 -6.00
CA ILE A 202 0.70 -14.31 -6.71
C ILE A 202 0.82 -13.80 -8.15
N LYS A 203 0.36 -14.60 -9.12
CA LYS A 203 0.39 -14.24 -10.55
C LYS A 203 -0.95 -13.73 -11.06
N GLY A 204 -0.92 -12.87 -12.08
CA GLY A 204 -2.07 -12.54 -12.91
C GLY A 204 -2.89 -11.34 -12.42
N ALA A 205 -3.30 -10.50 -13.38
CA ALA A 205 -4.09 -9.29 -13.17
C ALA A 205 -5.39 -9.56 -12.40
N ALA A 206 -6.02 -10.71 -12.67
CA ALA A 206 -7.24 -11.16 -12.03
C ALA A 206 -7.17 -11.11 -10.51
N ASN A 207 -5.99 -11.33 -9.91
CA ASN A 207 -5.93 -11.32 -8.46
C ASN A 207 -6.05 -9.90 -7.86
N CYS A 208 -5.87 -8.83 -8.66
CA CYS A 208 -6.05 -7.46 -8.20
C CYS A 208 -7.55 -7.09 -8.07
N TYR A 209 -8.42 -7.66 -8.92
CA TYR A 209 -9.85 -7.33 -8.96
C TYR A 209 -10.79 -8.48 -8.57
N ASN A 210 -10.36 -9.74 -8.62
CA ASN A 210 -11.20 -10.92 -8.34
C ASN A 210 -10.71 -11.76 -7.16
N HIS A 211 -9.49 -11.53 -6.65
CA HIS A 211 -9.04 -12.23 -5.45
C HIS A 211 -9.62 -11.60 -4.20
N VAL A 212 -9.77 -12.42 -3.16
CA VAL A 212 -10.35 -12.01 -1.88
C VAL A 212 -9.50 -10.91 -1.21
N GLN A 213 -8.20 -10.77 -1.51
CA GLN A 213 -7.36 -9.76 -0.85
C GLN A 213 -6.73 -8.66 -1.74
N GLY A 214 -6.69 -8.76 -3.07
CA GLY A 214 -6.18 -7.65 -3.92
C GLY A 214 -4.69 -7.26 -3.74
N ILE A 215 -3.86 -8.10 -3.15
CA ILE A 215 -2.46 -7.77 -2.78
C ILE A 215 -1.51 -7.57 -3.97
N ASN A 216 -1.85 -8.14 -5.11
CA ASN A 216 -1.09 -8.05 -6.37
C ASN A 216 -1.48 -6.85 -7.24
N CYS A 217 -2.22 -5.89 -6.67
CA CYS A 217 -2.45 -4.60 -7.31
C CYS A 217 -1.20 -3.71 -7.34
N ALA A 218 -0.19 -3.99 -6.51
CA ALA A 218 1.02 -3.17 -6.41
C ALA A 218 1.71 -2.96 -7.76
N TYR A 219 1.88 -4.03 -8.56
CA TYR A 219 2.52 -3.92 -9.87
C TYR A 219 1.77 -2.97 -10.81
N TYR A 220 0.45 -3.10 -10.86
CA TYR A 220 -0.42 -2.28 -11.71
C TYR A 220 -0.45 -0.83 -11.23
N ALA A 221 -0.47 -0.61 -9.92
CA ALA A 221 -0.48 0.71 -9.30
C ALA A 221 0.84 1.47 -9.50
N ILE A 222 1.99 0.79 -9.37
CA ILE A 222 3.32 1.39 -9.58
C ILE A 222 3.53 1.80 -11.05
N ASN A 223 3.08 0.96 -11.98
CA ASN A 223 3.23 1.23 -13.42
C ASN A 223 2.12 2.12 -13.98
N ASP A 224 1.13 2.47 -13.18
CA ASP A 224 -0.10 3.19 -13.57
C ASP A 224 -0.82 2.56 -14.78
N ILE A 225 -0.97 1.22 -14.75
CA ILE A 225 -1.65 0.45 -15.80
C ILE A 225 -2.86 -0.26 -15.19
N SER A 226 -4.03 -0.14 -15.82
CA SER A 226 -5.23 -0.84 -15.35
C SER A 226 -5.09 -2.36 -15.52
N PRO A 227 -5.44 -3.16 -14.49
CA PRO A 227 -5.41 -4.62 -14.57
C PRO A 227 -6.54 -5.19 -15.44
N LEU A 228 -7.55 -4.39 -15.78
CA LEU A 228 -8.67 -4.80 -16.65
C LEU A 228 -8.42 -4.48 -18.12
N ASP A 229 -7.66 -3.43 -18.40
CA ASP A 229 -7.43 -2.90 -19.74
C ASP A 229 -6.10 -2.14 -19.77
N SER A 230 -5.09 -2.70 -20.45
CA SER A 230 -3.74 -2.12 -20.48
C SER A 230 -3.64 -0.79 -21.23
N SER A 231 -4.70 -0.34 -21.92
CA SER A 231 -4.75 0.98 -22.56
C SER A 231 -5.18 2.10 -21.61
N ARG A 232 -5.57 1.75 -20.38
CA ARG A 232 -6.10 2.66 -19.36
C ARG A 232 -5.21 2.71 -18.13
N THR A 233 -5.36 3.76 -17.34
CA THR A 233 -4.51 4.02 -16.16
C THR A 233 -5.01 3.30 -14.91
N TYR A 234 -4.13 3.02 -13.96
CA TYR A 234 -4.53 2.44 -12.69
C TYR A 234 -5.27 3.47 -11.82
N TRP A 235 -4.68 4.65 -11.69
CA TRP A 235 -5.15 5.63 -10.70
C TRP A 235 -6.35 6.42 -11.18
N GLU A 236 -6.32 6.97 -12.40
CA GLU A 236 -7.44 7.79 -12.89
C GLU A 236 -8.62 6.94 -13.34
N ASP A 237 -8.36 5.86 -14.08
CA ASP A 237 -9.41 5.02 -14.66
C ASP A 237 -9.84 3.91 -13.70
N TYR A 238 -8.94 3.01 -13.33
CA TYR A 238 -9.32 1.83 -12.55
C TYR A 238 -9.80 2.18 -11.14
N ILE A 239 -9.05 2.96 -10.37
CA ILE A 239 -9.44 3.44 -9.03
C ILE A 239 -10.40 4.63 -9.14
N GLY A 240 -10.04 5.67 -9.88
CA GLY A 240 -10.79 6.93 -9.90
C GLY A 240 -12.20 6.83 -10.47
N ARG A 241 -12.41 6.00 -11.50
CA ARG A 241 -13.76 5.72 -12.05
C ARG A 241 -14.39 4.46 -11.49
N LYS A 242 -13.72 3.81 -10.54
CA LYS A 242 -14.16 2.56 -9.89
C LYS A 242 -14.44 1.44 -10.88
N ASP A 243 -13.60 1.29 -11.90
CA ASP A 243 -13.76 0.20 -12.87
C ASP A 243 -13.59 -1.18 -12.21
N TYR A 244 -12.90 -1.26 -11.07
CA TYR A 244 -12.80 -2.47 -10.26
C TYR A 244 -14.16 -3.00 -9.75
N GLN A 245 -15.23 -2.21 -9.82
CA GLN A 245 -16.60 -2.60 -9.45
C GLN A 245 -17.42 -3.15 -10.62
N LYS A 246 -16.95 -2.98 -11.86
CA LYS A 246 -17.63 -3.46 -13.07
C LYS A 246 -17.37 -4.95 -13.29
#